data_AF-A0A5E4YTK1-F1
#
_entry.id   AF-A0A5E4YTK1-F1
#
_cell.length_a   1.000
_cell.length_b   1.000
_cell.length_c   1.000
_cell.angle_alpha   90.00
_cell.angle_beta   90.00
_cell.angle_gamma   90.00
#
_symmetry.space_group_name_H-M   'P 1'
#
loop_
_entity.id
_entity.type
_entity.pdbx_description
1 polymer ?
#
loop_
_entity_poly.entity_id
_entity_poly.type
_entity_poly.pdbx_seq_one_letter_code
_entity_poly.pdbx_strand_id
1 'polypeptide(L)'
;MAKQIIELGTAPKGTDGDTTRSGFTKVNSNFDELYARAQSKLEKDVGGAAGIIALTDAEALSGIIDFTGALTGARVVTVPPEPAQSYVLRNSTTGSFSLTFKTSSGSGVIVKSGASAIVYSDGTNIVDPFGASVTSLQAGIDAANASIATTNSNLDDTNANVATKMPLAGGAFTGMVRYGTTSNTPGIEAATYGVAIDSVTGYIACSRNVAAYSLYVNNASGTLVYFGNTAGQKGSITTNGSSTAYNTTSDYRLKENVAPISGALERLGAMRPVRFNFIVDPAKQVVDGFIAHELAQVVPEAVFGAKDAVEYEPMYREGYDPGNVEPDDVIGVREVIVPQAVDYSKVTPLLAAAILELWSVVKSGQAA
;
A
#
# COMPACT_ATOMS: atom_id res chain seq x y z
N MET A 1 -26.18 4.17 -53.20
CA MET A 1 -27.16 4.46 -54.27
C MET A 1 -26.46 4.23 -55.59
N ALA A 2 -27.08 3.60 -56.60
CA ALA A 2 -26.43 3.41 -57.90
C ALA A 2 -26.14 4.76 -58.58
N LYS A 3 -24.95 4.90 -59.19
CA LYS A 3 -24.57 6.08 -59.98
C LYS A 3 -25.56 6.27 -61.13
N GLN A 4 -26.16 7.46 -61.23
CA GLN A 4 -26.97 7.85 -62.38
C GLN A 4 -26.23 8.96 -63.13
N ILE A 5 -25.92 8.70 -64.41
CA ILE A 5 -25.33 9.69 -65.31
C ILE A 5 -26.45 10.30 -66.16
N ILE A 6 -26.29 11.57 -66.52
CA ILE A 6 -27.21 12.20 -67.46
C ILE A 6 -26.81 11.71 -68.86
N GLU A 7 -27.76 11.27 -69.69
CA GLU A 7 -27.52 10.92 -71.10
C GLU A 7 -28.42 11.76 -72.02
N LEU A 8 -27.83 12.65 -72.81
CA LEU A 8 -28.56 13.58 -73.69
C LEU A 8 -28.61 13.12 -75.17
N GLY A 9 -28.12 11.90 -75.49
CA GLY A 9 -28.09 11.36 -76.86
C GLY A 9 -27.06 12.02 -77.79
N THR A 10 -27.34 12.06 -79.10
CA THR A 10 -26.44 12.63 -80.13
C THR A 10 -26.28 14.15 -80.00
N ALA A 11 -25.07 14.67 -80.25
CA ALA A 11 -24.79 16.11 -80.19
C ALA A 11 -25.58 16.90 -81.26
N PRO A 12 -26.12 18.10 -80.93
CA PRO A 12 -26.81 18.95 -81.89
C PRO A 12 -25.84 19.55 -82.92
N LYS A 13 -26.27 19.62 -84.18
CA LYS A 13 -25.52 20.26 -85.28
C LYS A 13 -25.80 21.77 -85.27
N GLY A 14 -25.19 22.54 -84.37
CA GLY A 14 -25.51 23.97 -84.15
C GLY A 14 -24.31 24.89 -83.94
N THR A 15 -24.41 26.10 -84.48
CA THR A 15 -23.43 27.22 -84.56
C THR A 15 -23.27 28.02 -83.26
N ASP A 16 -23.83 27.54 -82.16
CA ASP A 16 -23.98 28.23 -80.88
C ASP A 16 -23.28 27.48 -79.73
N GLY A 17 -22.13 28.02 -79.32
CA GLY A 17 -21.51 27.90 -78.00
C GLY A 17 -20.90 26.55 -77.57
N ASP A 18 -21.60 25.43 -77.71
CA ASP A 18 -21.18 24.12 -77.16
C ASP A 18 -21.52 22.94 -78.07
N THR A 19 -20.97 22.98 -79.29
CA THR A 19 -21.20 21.99 -80.37
C THR A 19 -20.77 20.57 -79.99
N THR A 20 -19.90 20.40 -78.98
CA THR A 20 -19.39 19.10 -78.49
C THR A 20 -19.96 18.70 -77.13
N ARG A 21 -20.90 19.47 -76.56
CA ARG A 21 -21.45 19.26 -75.21
C ARG A 21 -20.39 19.16 -74.12
N SER A 22 -19.36 20.00 -74.21
CA SER A 22 -18.25 20.08 -73.27
C SER A 22 -18.70 20.31 -71.82
N GLY A 23 -19.76 21.09 -71.59
CA GLY A 23 -20.31 21.31 -70.24
C GLY A 23 -20.91 20.05 -69.64
N PHE A 24 -21.70 19.32 -70.43
CA PHE A 24 -22.32 18.05 -70.03
C PHE A 24 -21.27 16.97 -69.74
N THR A 25 -20.26 16.84 -70.60
CA THR A 25 -19.15 15.89 -70.40
C THR A 25 -18.40 16.20 -69.10
N LYS A 26 -18.13 17.47 -68.81
CA LYS A 26 -17.49 17.89 -67.56
C LYS A 26 -18.34 17.59 -66.34
N VAL A 27 -19.66 17.80 -66.40
CA VAL A 27 -20.57 17.48 -65.29
C VAL A 27 -20.57 15.99 -64.97
N ASN A 28 -20.74 15.13 -65.99
CA ASN A 28 -20.68 13.68 -65.77
C ASN A 28 -19.31 13.23 -65.26
N SER A 29 -18.22 13.81 -65.78
CA SER A 29 -16.86 13.55 -65.28
C SER A 29 -16.69 13.93 -63.79
N ASN A 30 -17.21 15.08 -63.37
CA ASN A 30 -17.16 15.51 -61.98
C ASN A 30 -18.02 14.60 -61.08
N PHE A 31 -19.19 14.16 -61.55
CA PHE A 31 -20.03 13.21 -60.82
C PHE A 31 -19.38 11.84 -60.69
N ASP A 32 -18.70 11.36 -61.73
CA ASP A 32 -17.96 10.11 -61.71
C ASP A 32 -16.85 10.14 -60.66
N GLU A 33 -16.12 11.25 -60.61
CA GLU A 33 -15.07 11.49 -59.62
C GLU A 33 -15.63 11.57 -58.19
N LEU A 34 -16.69 12.35 -57.97
CA LEU A 34 -17.34 12.46 -56.66
C LEU A 34 -17.90 11.11 -56.19
N TYR A 35 -18.49 10.34 -57.10
CA TYR A 35 -19.05 9.04 -56.78
C TYR A 35 -17.94 8.03 -56.42
N ALA A 36 -16.83 8.04 -57.14
CA ALA A 36 -15.65 7.24 -56.81
C ALA A 36 -15.11 7.60 -55.42
N ARG A 37 -14.94 8.88 -55.12
CA ARG A 37 -14.47 9.35 -53.80
C ARG A 37 -15.41 8.98 -52.65
N ALA A 38 -16.73 9.01 -52.89
CA ALA A 38 -17.72 8.79 -51.84
C ALA A 38 -18.06 7.32 -51.55
N GLN A 39 -18.03 6.43 -52.55
CA GLN A 39 -18.51 5.05 -52.41
C GLN A 39 -17.52 3.98 -52.88
N SER A 40 -16.42 4.34 -53.56
CA SER A 40 -15.45 3.34 -54.01
C SER A 40 -14.62 2.80 -52.86
N LYS A 41 -14.52 1.47 -52.80
CA LYS A 41 -13.58 0.75 -51.95
C LYS A 41 -12.52 0.10 -52.84
N LEU A 42 -11.27 0.43 -52.59
CA LEU A 42 -10.12 -0.24 -53.20
C LEU A 42 -9.63 -1.36 -52.28
N GLU A 43 -9.36 -2.53 -52.83
CA GLU A 43 -8.56 -3.56 -52.17
C GLU A 43 -7.22 -3.64 -52.89
N LYS A 44 -6.12 -3.45 -52.16
CA LYS A 44 -4.77 -3.37 -52.73
C LYS A 44 -3.82 -4.33 -52.02
N ASP A 45 -3.29 -5.29 -52.77
CA ASP A 45 -2.19 -6.13 -52.30
C ASP A 45 -0.89 -5.31 -52.23
N VAL A 46 -0.29 -5.28 -51.04
CA VAL A 46 0.98 -4.61 -50.72
C VAL A 46 2.04 -5.58 -50.19
N GLY A 47 1.81 -6.89 -50.32
CA GLY A 47 2.71 -7.93 -49.84
C GLY A 47 4.13 -7.86 -50.40
N GLY A 48 5.08 -8.42 -49.66
CA GLY A 48 6.48 -8.55 -50.05
C GLY A 48 7.48 -7.79 -49.18
N ALA A 49 8.71 -7.72 -49.67
CA ALA A 49 9.85 -7.14 -48.95
C ALA A 49 9.77 -5.60 -48.86
N ALA A 50 10.74 -4.98 -48.21
CA ALA A 50 10.75 -3.53 -48.03
C ALA A 50 10.70 -2.79 -49.38
N GLY A 51 9.87 -1.74 -49.47
CA GLY A 51 9.75 -0.94 -50.69
C GLY A 51 8.53 -0.04 -50.74
N ILE A 52 8.45 0.73 -51.82
CA ILE A 52 7.39 1.73 -52.08
C ILE A 52 6.42 1.20 -53.14
N ILE A 53 5.13 1.38 -52.92
CA ILE A 53 4.06 1.12 -53.86
C ILE A 53 3.29 2.43 -54.07
N ALA A 54 3.37 2.98 -55.27
CA ALA A 54 2.57 4.15 -55.62
C ALA A 54 1.18 3.72 -56.10
N LEU A 55 0.14 4.28 -55.49
CA LEU A 55 -1.21 4.18 -56.03
C LEU A 55 -1.30 5.07 -57.26
N THR A 56 -1.94 4.56 -58.30
CA THR A 56 -2.30 5.37 -59.47
C THR A 56 -3.33 6.43 -59.08
N ASP A 57 -3.46 7.49 -59.90
CA ASP A 57 -4.44 8.55 -59.64
C ASP A 57 -5.86 7.98 -59.51
N ALA A 58 -6.23 6.98 -60.32
CA ALA A 58 -7.52 6.31 -60.27
C ALA A 58 -7.73 5.46 -58.99
N GLU A 59 -6.67 4.79 -58.52
CA GLU A 59 -6.71 4.04 -57.25
C GLU A 59 -6.82 4.99 -56.05
N ALA A 60 -6.05 6.09 -56.09
CA ALA A 60 -6.05 7.10 -55.04
C ALA A 60 -7.41 7.81 -54.93
N LEU A 61 -8.22 7.90 -55.98
CA LEU A 61 -9.59 8.45 -55.90
C LEU A 61 -10.52 7.66 -54.96
N SER A 62 -10.18 6.43 -54.56
CA SER A 62 -11.01 5.66 -53.64
C SER A 62 -10.81 6.17 -52.20
N GLY A 63 -11.88 6.70 -51.60
CA GLY A 63 -11.86 7.20 -50.22
C GLY A 63 -11.75 6.09 -49.16
N ILE A 64 -11.98 4.82 -49.53
CA ILE A 64 -11.82 3.66 -48.65
C ILE A 64 -10.81 2.70 -49.28
N ILE A 65 -9.76 2.33 -48.55
CA ILE A 65 -8.69 1.46 -49.05
C ILE A 65 -8.35 0.37 -48.03
N ASP A 66 -8.49 -0.88 -48.45
CA ASP A 66 -8.08 -2.07 -47.70
C ASP A 66 -6.76 -2.59 -48.26
N PHE A 67 -5.71 -2.59 -47.44
CA PHE A 67 -4.41 -3.16 -47.78
C PHE A 67 -4.34 -4.64 -47.38
N THR A 68 -3.93 -5.50 -48.31
CA THR A 68 -3.83 -6.95 -48.11
C THR A 68 -2.42 -7.46 -48.46
N GLY A 69 -2.16 -8.75 -48.24
CA GLY A 69 -0.87 -9.39 -48.53
C GLY A 69 0.01 -9.61 -47.31
N ALA A 70 1.06 -10.42 -47.48
CA ALA A 70 2.02 -10.74 -46.42
C ALA A 70 3.25 -9.83 -46.50
N LEU A 71 3.46 -9.02 -45.47
CA LEU A 71 4.64 -8.16 -45.36
C LEU A 71 5.83 -8.99 -44.89
N THR A 72 6.90 -8.98 -45.67
CA THR A 72 8.22 -9.52 -45.28
C THR A 72 9.26 -8.42 -45.06
N GLY A 73 8.84 -7.15 -45.18
CA GLY A 73 9.59 -5.94 -44.83
C GLY A 73 8.65 -4.74 -44.71
N ALA A 74 9.16 -3.61 -44.22
CA ALA A 74 8.37 -2.38 -44.08
C ALA A 74 7.95 -1.82 -45.45
N ARG A 75 6.66 -1.55 -45.62
CA ARG A 75 6.08 -1.07 -46.88
C ARG A 75 5.65 0.38 -46.77
N VAL A 76 5.79 1.11 -47.87
CA VAL A 76 5.28 2.47 -48.01
C VAL A 76 4.29 2.50 -49.17
N VAL A 77 3.09 3.00 -48.93
CA VAL A 77 2.11 3.28 -49.96
C VAL A 77 2.05 4.79 -50.16
N THR A 78 2.27 5.24 -51.39
CA THR A 78 2.21 6.67 -51.73
C THR A 78 0.99 7.01 -52.54
N VAL A 79 0.34 8.13 -52.19
CA VAL A 79 -0.71 8.76 -52.99
C VAL A 79 -0.26 10.11 -53.56
N PRO A 80 -0.90 10.59 -54.63
CA PRO A 80 -0.72 11.96 -55.10
C PRO A 80 -1.03 12.97 -53.99
N PRO A 81 -0.27 14.08 -53.89
CA PRO A 81 -0.54 15.13 -52.92
C PRO A 81 -1.84 15.88 -53.23
N GLU A 82 -2.13 16.07 -54.52
CA GLU A 82 -3.32 16.73 -55.04
C GLU A 82 -4.13 15.77 -55.91
N PRO A 83 -5.47 15.84 -55.86
CA PRO A 83 -6.27 16.74 -55.02
C PRO A 83 -6.31 16.29 -53.56
N ALA A 84 -6.30 17.25 -52.62
CA ALA A 84 -6.48 16.97 -51.20
C ALA A 84 -7.80 16.20 -50.94
N GLN A 85 -7.72 15.09 -50.19
CA GLN A 85 -8.86 14.24 -49.87
C GLN A 85 -8.65 13.42 -48.58
N SER A 86 -9.76 12.97 -48.01
CA SER A 86 -9.79 12.07 -46.85
C SER A 86 -9.77 10.61 -47.27
N TYR A 87 -9.10 9.77 -46.49
CA TYR A 87 -9.02 8.33 -46.69
C TYR A 87 -9.42 7.60 -45.40
N VAL A 88 -10.16 6.51 -45.58
CA VAL A 88 -10.39 5.48 -44.57
C VAL A 88 -9.54 4.27 -44.96
N LEU A 89 -8.51 4.02 -44.18
CA LEU A 89 -7.53 2.98 -44.43
C LEU A 89 -7.78 1.80 -43.51
N ARG A 90 -7.67 0.58 -44.03
CA ARG A 90 -7.60 -0.64 -43.25
C ARG A 90 -6.35 -1.41 -43.63
N ASN A 91 -5.49 -1.67 -42.65
CA ASN A 91 -4.34 -2.52 -42.87
C ASN A 91 -4.66 -3.97 -42.47
N SER A 92 -5.07 -4.78 -43.44
CA SER A 92 -5.34 -6.22 -43.27
C SER A 92 -4.13 -7.09 -43.67
N THR A 93 -2.93 -6.51 -43.75
CA THR A 93 -1.73 -7.28 -44.08
C THR A 93 -1.33 -8.21 -42.93
N THR A 94 -0.59 -9.28 -43.27
CA THR A 94 0.02 -10.19 -42.29
C THR A 94 1.53 -9.92 -42.17
N GLY A 95 2.16 -10.36 -41.07
CA GLY A 95 3.58 -10.13 -40.79
C GLY A 95 3.86 -8.93 -39.87
N SER A 96 4.98 -8.97 -39.15
CA SER A 96 5.31 -8.02 -38.07
C SER A 96 5.97 -6.73 -38.55
N PHE A 97 5.53 -6.19 -39.69
CA PHE A 97 6.12 -5.00 -40.31
C PHE A 97 5.13 -3.85 -40.40
N SER A 98 5.66 -2.63 -40.45
CA SER A 98 4.86 -1.41 -40.61
C SER A 98 4.44 -1.18 -42.06
N LEU A 99 3.25 -0.60 -42.21
CA LEU A 99 2.78 0.00 -43.45
C LEU A 99 2.67 1.51 -43.22
N THR A 100 3.39 2.30 -44.01
CA THR A 100 3.32 3.77 -43.97
C THR A 100 2.52 4.27 -45.16
N PHE A 101 1.47 5.05 -44.92
CA PHE A 101 0.70 5.71 -45.96
C PHE A 101 1.07 7.19 -45.99
N LYS A 102 1.60 7.68 -47.11
CA LYS A 102 2.13 9.04 -47.26
C LYS A 102 1.88 9.61 -48.65
N THR A 103 2.14 10.91 -48.82
CA THR A 103 2.37 11.48 -50.15
C THR A 103 3.77 11.12 -50.65
N SER A 104 4.11 11.45 -51.89
CA SER A 104 5.46 11.19 -52.45
C SER A 104 6.60 11.82 -51.63
N SER A 105 6.38 13.00 -51.05
CA SER A 105 7.38 13.76 -50.27
C SER A 105 7.11 13.85 -48.77
N GLY A 106 5.87 13.61 -48.31
CA GLY A 106 5.47 13.76 -46.90
C GLY A 106 5.95 12.63 -45.98
N SER A 107 5.83 12.82 -44.67
CA SER A 107 6.18 11.79 -43.66
C SER A 107 5.10 10.71 -43.53
N GLY A 108 3.83 11.12 -43.67
CA GLY A 108 2.61 10.31 -43.58
C GLY A 108 2.32 9.69 -42.22
N VAL A 109 1.46 8.68 -42.24
CA VAL A 109 0.91 7.99 -41.06
C VAL A 109 1.24 6.50 -41.14
N ILE A 110 1.67 5.91 -40.03
CA ILE A 110 1.89 4.47 -39.91
C ILE A 110 0.57 3.80 -39.51
N VAL A 111 0.09 2.88 -40.34
CA VAL A 111 -1.08 2.06 -40.04
C VAL A 111 -0.57 0.67 -39.65
N LYS A 112 -0.70 0.32 -38.36
CA LYS A 112 -0.25 -1.00 -37.87
C LYS A 112 -1.09 -2.13 -38.48
N SER A 113 -0.49 -3.31 -38.65
CA SER A 113 -1.23 -4.50 -39.10
C SER A 113 -2.43 -4.75 -38.18
N GLY A 114 -3.58 -5.03 -38.78
CA GLY A 114 -4.87 -5.21 -38.09
C GLY A 114 -5.60 -3.91 -37.73
N ALA A 115 -4.99 -2.73 -37.91
CA ALA A 115 -5.59 -1.46 -37.56
C ALA A 115 -6.32 -0.79 -38.72
N SER A 116 -7.23 0.12 -38.38
CA SER A 116 -7.84 1.06 -39.33
C SER A 116 -7.53 2.49 -38.91
N ALA A 117 -7.41 3.40 -39.89
CA ALA A 117 -7.10 4.80 -39.65
C ALA A 117 -7.94 5.69 -40.57
N ILE A 118 -8.44 6.81 -40.04
CA ILE A 118 -9.03 7.88 -40.84
C ILE A 118 -7.96 8.97 -40.94
N VAL A 119 -7.55 9.29 -42.16
CA VAL A 119 -6.50 10.28 -42.44
C VAL A 119 -6.93 11.20 -43.56
N TYR A 120 -6.25 12.32 -43.75
CA TYR A 120 -6.48 13.20 -44.89
C TYR A 120 -5.18 13.73 -45.46
N SER A 121 -5.17 14.03 -46.76
CA SER A 121 -4.08 14.80 -47.39
C SER A 121 -4.32 16.29 -47.16
N ASP A 122 -3.30 17.01 -46.69
CA ASP A 122 -3.31 18.48 -46.58
C ASP A 122 -2.69 19.17 -47.82
N GLY A 123 -2.47 18.42 -48.91
CA GLY A 123 -1.78 18.89 -50.12
C GLY A 123 -0.25 18.71 -50.06
N THR A 124 0.32 18.40 -48.89
CA THR A 124 1.75 18.13 -48.71
C THR A 124 2.00 16.78 -48.06
N ASN A 125 1.22 16.43 -47.03
CA ASN A 125 1.40 15.27 -46.17
C ASN A 125 0.07 14.55 -45.92
N ILE A 126 0.15 13.30 -45.46
CA ILE A 126 -0.99 12.61 -44.87
C ILE A 126 -1.00 12.88 -43.37
N VAL A 127 -2.14 13.34 -42.85
CA VAL A 127 -2.35 13.74 -41.47
C VAL A 127 -3.39 12.86 -40.80
N ASP A 128 -3.10 12.42 -39.57
CA ASP A 128 -4.08 11.82 -38.65
C ASP A 128 -4.68 12.94 -37.76
N PRO A 129 -5.96 13.30 -37.95
CA PRO A 129 -6.60 14.38 -37.20
C PRO A 129 -6.73 14.09 -35.70
N PHE A 130 -6.69 12.81 -35.29
CA PHE A 130 -6.90 12.40 -33.90
C PHE A 130 -5.60 12.01 -33.20
N GLY A 131 -4.52 11.74 -33.95
CA GLY A 131 -3.25 11.23 -33.43
C GLY A 131 -2.72 12.03 -32.24
N ALA A 132 -2.66 13.37 -32.34
CA ALA A 132 -2.18 14.23 -31.25
C ALA A 132 -3.03 14.11 -29.97
N SER A 133 -4.36 14.06 -30.10
CA SER A 133 -5.26 13.91 -28.96
C SER A 133 -5.14 12.52 -28.30
N VAL A 134 -5.03 11.46 -29.11
CA VAL A 134 -4.83 10.10 -28.60
C VAL A 134 -3.48 9.96 -27.90
N THR A 135 -2.41 10.57 -28.45
CA THR A 135 -1.10 10.61 -27.78
C THR A 135 -1.18 11.33 -26.44
N SER A 136 -1.91 12.44 -26.33
CA SER A 136 -2.08 13.15 -25.06
C SER A 136 -2.86 12.33 -24.02
N LEU A 137 -3.90 11.60 -24.45
CA LEU A 137 -4.66 10.69 -23.57
C LEU A 137 -3.79 9.52 -23.10
N GLN A 138 -3.01 8.92 -24.00
CA GLN A 138 -2.09 7.83 -23.64
C GLN A 138 -1.06 8.31 -22.62
N ALA A 139 -0.47 9.49 -22.82
CA ALA A 139 0.47 10.07 -21.86
C ALA A 139 -0.18 10.31 -20.48
N GLY A 140 -1.44 10.76 -20.44
CA GLY A 140 -2.20 10.91 -19.19
C GLY A 140 -2.49 9.58 -18.49
N ILE A 141 -2.84 8.53 -19.24
CA ILE A 141 -3.04 7.17 -18.73
C ILE A 141 -1.72 6.62 -18.17
N ASP A 142 -0.62 6.79 -18.90
CA ASP A 142 0.71 6.34 -18.48
C ASP A 142 1.14 7.05 -17.18
N ALA A 143 0.89 8.36 -17.07
CA ALA A 143 1.15 9.14 -15.85
C ALA A 143 0.28 8.69 -14.67
N ALA A 144 -1.02 8.43 -14.89
CA ALA A 144 -1.92 7.91 -13.86
C ALA A 144 -1.49 6.52 -13.40
N ASN A 145 -1.15 5.62 -14.34
CA ASN A 145 -0.62 4.31 -14.04
C ASN A 145 0.70 4.39 -13.26
N ALA A 146 1.60 5.31 -13.62
CA ALA A 146 2.84 5.55 -12.88
C ALA A 146 2.57 6.08 -11.46
N SER A 147 1.58 6.96 -11.29
CA SER A 147 1.18 7.48 -9.97
C SER A 147 0.57 6.39 -9.08
N ILE A 148 -0.31 5.56 -9.64
CA ILE A 148 -0.90 4.39 -8.97
C ILE A 148 0.20 3.38 -8.61
N ALA A 149 1.10 3.08 -9.54
CA ALA A 149 2.24 2.20 -9.29
C ALA A 149 3.14 2.74 -8.18
N THR A 150 3.43 4.04 -8.16
CA THR A 150 4.20 4.68 -7.08
C THR A 150 3.48 4.59 -5.73
N THR A 151 2.16 4.81 -5.71
CA THR A 151 1.33 4.68 -4.50
C THR A 151 1.29 3.24 -3.99
N ASN A 152 1.22 2.27 -4.91
CA ASN A 152 1.27 0.84 -4.59
C ASN A 152 2.69 0.37 -4.22
N SER A 153 3.74 1.00 -4.74
CA SER A 153 5.14 0.76 -4.36
C SER A 153 5.41 1.18 -2.91
N ASN A 154 4.79 2.29 -2.48
CA ASN A 154 4.73 2.67 -1.06
C ASN A 154 3.91 1.68 -0.20
N LEU A 155 3.20 0.73 -0.82
CA LEU A 155 2.51 -0.41 -0.18
C LEU A 155 3.26 -1.74 -0.38
N ASP A 156 4.55 -1.71 -0.71
CA ASP A 156 5.46 -2.86 -0.90
C ASP A 156 5.23 -3.64 -2.22
N ASP A 157 5.87 -3.20 -3.30
CA ASP A 157 5.89 -3.87 -4.61
C ASP A 157 6.95 -4.98 -4.74
N THR A 158 7.70 -5.30 -3.68
CA THR A 158 8.51 -6.54 -3.66
C THR A 158 7.69 -7.78 -3.29
N ASN A 159 6.41 -7.60 -2.97
CA ASN A 159 5.54 -8.63 -2.46
C ASN A 159 4.33 -8.81 -3.40
N ALA A 160 4.43 -9.74 -4.34
CA ALA A 160 3.38 -10.10 -5.32
C ALA A 160 2.06 -10.65 -4.71
N ASN A 161 1.83 -10.41 -3.42
CA ASN A 161 0.79 -11.01 -2.58
C ASN A 161 0.05 -9.99 -1.70
N VAL A 162 0.01 -8.69 -2.05
CA VAL A 162 -0.81 -7.73 -1.28
C VAL A 162 -2.32 -8.04 -1.41
N ALA A 163 -2.74 -8.82 -2.40
CA ALA A 163 -4.09 -9.42 -2.42
C ALA A 163 -4.26 -10.66 -1.51
N THR A 164 -3.18 -11.26 -0.99
CA THR A 164 -3.17 -12.56 -0.29
C THR A 164 -2.60 -12.51 1.14
N LYS A 165 -2.01 -11.41 1.59
CA LYS A 165 -1.38 -11.28 2.94
C LYS A 165 -2.18 -10.47 3.97
N MET A 166 -3.27 -9.84 3.56
CA MET A 166 -4.37 -9.49 4.46
C MET A 166 -5.62 -10.16 3.90
N PRO A 167 -5.91 -11.43 4.24
CA PRO A 167 -7.21 -11.98 3.91
C PRO A 167 -8.25 -11.18 4.71
N LEU A 168 -8.85 -10.18 4.06
CA LEU A 168 -10.10 -9.56 4.50
C LEU A 168 -11.26 -10.59 4.50
N ALA A 169 -10.99 -11.84 4.10
CA ALA A 169 -11.87 -12.99 4.23
C ALA A 169 -11.10 -14.23 4.70
N GLY A 170 -11.13 -14.51 6.00
CA GLY A 170 -11.19 -15.87 6.56
C GLY A 170 -10.02 -16.86 6.39
N GLY A 171 -8.77 -16.43 6.11
CA GLY A 171 -7.59 -17.32 6.00
C GLY A 171 -6.51 -17.10 7.07
N ALA A 172 -5.74 -18.15 7.44
CA ALA A 172 -4.63 -18.06 8.40
C ALA A 172 -3.40 -17.35 7.80
N PHE A 173 -2.82 -16.41 8.55
CA PHE A 173 -1.65 -15.64 8.14
C PHE A 173 -0.35 -16.29 8.61
N THR A 174 0.47 -16.76 7.66
CA THR A 174 1.85 -17.22 7.92
C THR A 174 2.82 -16.24 7.28
N GLY A 175 3.72 -15.69 8.08
CA GLY A 175 4.69 -14.68 7.68
C GLY A 175 4.62 -13.41 8.53
N MET A 176 4.83 -12.26 7.90
CA MET A 176 5.18 -11.02 8.57
C MET A 176 4.11 -9.94 8.32
N VAL A 177 3.34 -9.56 9.34
CA VAL A 177 2.39 -8.43 9.23
C VAL A 177 3.16 -7.16 9.45
N ARG A 178 2.91 -6.12 8.66
CA ARG A 178 3.67 -4.88 8.71
C ARG A 178 2.73 -3.68 8.59
N TYR A 179 2.88 -2.68 9.45
CA TYR A 179 2.06 -1.47 9.46
C TYR A 179 2.94 -0.24 9.41
N GLY A 180 2.88 0.55 8.33
CA GLY A 180 3.76 1.71 8.12
C GLY A 180 5.14 1.34 7.55
N THR A 181 5.39 0.05 7.30
CA THR A 181 6.71 -0.49 6.98
C THR A 181 6.65 -1.59 5.91
N THR A 182 7.71 -1.70 5.10
CA THR A 182 8.02 -2.85 4.23
C THR A 182 9.13 -3.75 4.82
N SER A 183 9.52 -3.45 6.06
CA SER A 183 10.34 -4.19 7.01
C SER A 183 9.75 -5.53 7.45
N ASN A 184 10.35 -6.69 7.15
CA ASN A 184 10.01 -7.95 7.83
C ASN A 184 10.19 -7.72 9.33
N THR A 185 11.31 -7.17 9.67
CA THR A 185 11.65 -6.83 11.02
C THR A 185 11.70 -5.31 11.08
N PRO A 186 10.58 -4.56 11.15
CA PRO A 186 10.57 -3.13 11.09
C PRO A 186 11.25 -2.61 12.31
N GLY A 187 12.29 -1.86 12.02
CA GLY A 187 13.26 -1.47 13.00
C GLY A 187 14.45 -2.41 13.20
N ILE A 188 14.54 -3.51 12.47
CA ILE A 188 15.79 -4.23 12.17
C ILE A 188 16.08 -4.08 10.67
N GLU A 189 17.15 -3.34 10.40
CA GLU A 189 17.79 -3.04 9.11
C GLU A 189 16.87 -2.49 7.98
N ALA A 190 17.35 -1.41 7.37
CA ALA A 190 16.64 -0.48 6.47
C ALA A 190 15.67 0.49 7.18
N ALA A 191 15.49 1.65 6.53
CA ALA A 191 14.77 2.83 7.02
C ALA A 191 13.25 2.59 7.13
N THR A 192 12.85 1.71 8.05
CA THR A 192 11.50 1.15 8.12
C THR A 192 10.89 1.29 9.50
N TYR A 193 9.86 2.12 9.59
CA TYR A 193 9.08 2.44 10.77
C TYR A 193 7.75 1.76 10.68
N GLY A 194 7.27 1.18 11.76
CA GLY A 194 6.01 0.48 11.72
C GLY A 194 5.95 -0.72 12.62
N VAL A 195 4.76 -1.27 12.74
CA VAL A 195 4.58 -2.46 13.55
C VAL A 195 4.78 -3.67 12.68
N ALA A 196 5.72 -4.56 13.02
CA ALA A 196 5.66 -5.92 12.52
C ALA A 196 5.69 -6.96 13.58
N ILE A 197 5.07 -8.04 13.17
CA ILE A 197 4.77 -9.17 14.00
C ILE A 197 5.10 -10.35 13.10
N ASP A 198 6.20 -11.02 13.44
CA ASP A 198 6.64 -12.24 12.77
C ASP A 198 5.98 -13.43 13.43
N SER A 199 5.10 -14.05 12.66
CA SER A 199 4.48 -15.30 13.07
C SER A 199 5.45 -16.50 12.96
N VAL A 200 6.65 -16.36 12.37
CA VAL A 200 7.61 -17.46 12.18
C VAL A 200 8.74 -17.47 13.21
N THR A 201 9.24 -16.31 13.64
CA THR A 201 10.36 -16.19 14.62
C THR A 201 9.92 -15.75 16.03
N GLY A 202 8.61 -15.63 16.27
CA GLY A 202 8.07 -15.22 17.58
C GLY A 202 8.43 -13.79 17.95
N TYR A 203 8.68 -12.96 16.93
CA TYR A 203 9.09 -11.57 16.94
C TYR A 203 7.87 -10.65 16.94
N ILE A 204 7.84 -9.69 17.84
CA ILE A 204 6.97 -8.52 17.84
C ILE A 204 7.92 -7.34 17.73
N ALA A 205 7.53 -6.32 16.98
CA ALA A 205 8.28 -5.11 16.76
C ALA A 205 7.32 -3.98 16.45
N CYS A 206 6.83 -3.32 17.49
CA CYS A 206 5.98 -2.17 17.33
C CYS A 206 6.81 -0.92 17.07
N SER A 207 7.32 -0.72 15.87
CA SER A 207 8.25 0.37 15.59
C SER A 207 7.49 1.69 15.30
N ARG A 208 7.68 2.76 16.06
CA ARG A 208 7.09 4.09 15.75
C ARG A 208 7.96 4.94 14.81
N ASN A 209 9.15 4.48 14.47
CA ASN A 209 10.15 5.06 13.55
C ASN A 209 11.11 3.92 13.10
N VAL A 210 12.11 4.15 12.26
CA VAL A 210 13.18 3.19 11.99
C VAL A 210 13.78 2.77 13.34
N ALA A 211 13.63 1.51 13.71
CA ALA A 211 14.24 0.91 14.91
C ALA A 211 13.72 1.41 16.28
N ALA A 212 12.40 1.59 16.45
CA ALA A 212 11.78 2.24 17.61
C ALA A 212 10.57 1.48 18.20
N TYR A 213 10.80 0.43 18.99
CA TYR A 213 9.76 -0.48 19.49
C TYR A 213 8.97 0.04 20.72
N SER A 214 7.65 0.15 20.62
CA SER A 214 6.75 0.24 21.79
C SER A 214 6.51 -1.14 22.40
N LEU A 215 6.90 -2.21 21.68
CA LEU A 215 6.90 -3.59 22.14
C LEU A 215 7.79 -4.40 21.20
N TYR A 216 8.79 -5.09 21.77
CA TYR A 216 9.65 -6.00 21.03
C TYR A 216 9.91 -7.31 21.77
N VAL A 217 9.50 -8.43 21.17
CA VAL A 217 9.56 -9.76 21.80
C VAL A 217 9.89 -10.76 20.71
N ASN A 218 11.08 -11.37 20.70
CA ASN A 218 11.49 -12.35 19.69
C ASN A 218 11.95 -13.64 20.37
N ASN A 219 11.48 -14.79 19.90
CA ASN A 219 11.56 -16.01 20.68
C ASN A 219 11.79 -17.28 19.86
N ALA A 220 13.02 -17.78 19.88
CA ALA A 220 13.40 -19.10 19.37
C ALA A 220 13.75 -20.13 20.47
N SER A 221 13.54 -19.82 21.77
CA SER A 221 14.23 -20.37 22.95
C SER A 221 15.38 -19.46 23.45
N GLY A 222 15.50 -19.27 24.76
CA GLY A 222 16.39 -18.34 25.45
C GLY A 222 15.72 -17.37 26.42
N THR A 223 15.41 -16.16 25.98
CA THR A 223 14.93 -15.10 26.88
C THR A 223 13.98 -14.17 26.17
N LEU A 224 12.79 -13.96 26.75
CA LEU A 224 11.75 -13.09 26.20
C LEU A 224 11.97 -11.63 26.58
N VAL A 225 12.18 -11.39 27.87
CA VAL A 225 12.47 -10.08 28.47
C VAL A 225 13.55 -10.33 29.53
N TYR A 226 14.43 -9.38 29.81
CA TYR A 226 15.52 -9.57 30.77
C TYR A 226 15.51 -8.41 31.76
N PHE A 227 15.54 -8.68 33.06
CA PHE A 227 15.39 -7.68 34.13
C PHE A 227 16.67 -7.62 34.99
N GLY A 228 17.72 -6.91 34.60
CA GLY A 228 18.99 -6.91 35.34
C GLY A 228 19.49 -5.54 35.79
N ASN A 229 20.57 -5.51 36.59
CA ASN A 229 21.38 -4.30 36.84
C ASN A 229 22.90 -4.60 36.76
N THR A 230 23.77 -3.64 37.09
CA THR A 230 25.23 -3.70 36.85
C THR A 230 26.01 -4.72 37.68
N ALA A 231 25.46 -5.21 38.78
CA ALA A 231 26.07 -6.27 39.59
C ALA A 231 25.59 -7.66 39.16
N GLY A 232 25.07 -7.79 37.93
CA GLY A 232 24.52 -9.02 37.35
C GLY A 232 23.01 -8.98 37.16
N GLN A 233 22.47 -10.04 36.53
CA GLN A 233 21.02 -10.27 36.43
C GLN A 233 20.37 -9.95 37.79
N LYS A 234 19.24 -9.26 37.76
CA LYS A 234 18.38 -9.06 38.93
C LYS A 234 17.09 -9.85 38.77
N GLY A 235 16.92 -10.36 37.56
CA GLY A 235 15.82 -11.11 37.06
C GLY A 235 15.81 -11.18 35.54
N SER A 236 14.78 -11.81 35.03
CA SER A 236 14.47 -11.89 33.62
C SER A 236 13.07 -12.44 33.50
N ILE A 237 12.53 -12.39 32.30
CA ILE A 237 11.48 -13.24 31.72
C ILE A 237 12.25 -14.11 30.73
N THR A 238 13.07 -15.03 31.23
CA THR A 238 13.69 -15.97 30.29
C THR A 238 12.60 -16.87 29.73
N THR A 239 12.78 -17.42 28.53
CA THR A 239 12.05 -18.61 28.12
C THR A 239 13.06 -19.57 27.59
N ASN A 240 13.30 -20.73 28.17
CA ASN A 240 14.13 -21.77 27.52
C ASN A 240 13.47 -22.36 26.25
N GLY A 241 12.57 -21.61 25.62
CA GLY A 241 11.59 -22.07 24.66
C GLY A 241 10.31 -22.54 25.36
N SER A 242 10.38 -22.93 26.66
CA SER A 242 9.36 -23.72 27.36
C SER A 242 8.79 -23.14 28.67
N SER A 243 9.45 -22.18 29.33
CA SER A 243 8.94 -21.62 30.58
C SER A 243 9.42 -20.21 30.79
N THR A 244 8.46 -19.32 31.05
CA THR A 244 8.77 -17.95 31.42
C THR A 244 9.24 -17.92 32.85
N ALA A 245 10.53 -17.74 33.06
CA ALA A 245 11.03 -17.59 34.40
C ALA A 245 11.18 -16.11 34.70
N TYR A 246 10.35 -15.63 35.65
CA TYR A 246 10.48 -14.35 36.33
C TYR A 246 11.58 -14.46 37.36
N ASN A 247 12.80 -14.51 36.88
CA ASN A 247 13.92 -14.76 37.76
C ASN A 247 14.09 -13.56 38.70
N THR A 248 14.52 -13.78 39.94
CA THR A 248 15.04 -12.72 40.81
C THR A 248 16.29 -13.24 41.51
N THR A 249 17.36 -12.44 41.59
CA THR A 249 18.65 -12.95 42.09
C THR A 249 18.77 -12.96 43.60
N SER A 250 19.42 -14.01 44.12
CA SER A 250 19.58 -14.22 45.56
C SER A 250 20.84 -15.05 45.90
N ASP A 251 22.03 -14.62 45.46
CA ASP A 251 23.30 -15.27 45.80
C ASP A 251 23.78 -14.88 47.21
N TYR A 252 24.27 -15.84 48.01
CA TYR A 252 24.68 -15.62 49.40
C TYR A 252 25.93 -14.75 49.53
N ARG A 253 26.82 -14.75 48.53
CA ARG A 253 28.06 -13.96 48.55
C ARG A 253 27.80 -12.47 48.40
N LEU A 254 26.60 -12.12 47.94
CA LEU A 254 26.14 -10.75 47.78
C LEU A 254 25.29 -10.27 48.96
N LYS A 255 25.34 -10.99 50.09
CA LYS A 255 24.60 -10.67 51.31
C LYS A 255 25.54 -10.65 52.50
N GLU A 256 25.37 -9.68 53.37
CA GLU A 256 26.02 -9.60 54.68
C GLU A 256 24.96 -9.61 55.78
N ASN A 257 25.38 -9.83 57.03
CA ASN A 257 24.49 -9.80 58.20
C ASN A 257 23.28 -10.77 58.10
N VAL A 258 23.52 -11.99 57.62
CA VAL A 258 22.47 -13.02 57.45
C VAL A 258 22.04 -13.59 58.81
N ALA A 259 20.78 -13.38 59.17
CA ALA A 259 20.16 -13.88 60.40
C ALA A 259 18.78 -14.50 60.14
N PRO A 260 18.31 -15.46 60.96
CA PRO A 260 16.93 -15.94 60.90
C PRO A 260 15.93 -14.81 61.10
N ILE A 261 14.80 -14.87 60.39
CA ILE A 261 13.67 -13.99 60.65
C ILE A 261 13.02 -14.48 61.95
N SER A 262 12.95 -13.61 62.96
CA SER A 262 12.31 -13.86 64.26
C SER A 262 11.14 -12.91 64.49
N GLY A 263 10.19 -13.30 65.34
CA GLY A 263 8.93 -12.58 65.52
C GLY A 263 8.07 -12.60 64.26
N ALA A 264 8.29 -13.57 63.38
CA ALA A 264 7.63 -13.68 62.09
C ALA A 264 6.13 -13.95 62.24
N LEU A 265 5.73 -14.78 63.22
CA LEU A 265 4.34 -15.10 63.51
C LEU A 265 3.57 -13.89 64.04
N GLU A 266 4.20 -13.07 64.89
CA GLU A 266 3.62 -11.81 65.38
C GLU A 266 3.51 -10.77 64.25
N ARG A 267 4.56 -10.60 63.43
CA ARG A 267 4.54 -9.73 62.25
C ARG A 267 3.51 -10.16 61.23
N LEU A 268 3.38 -11.47 60.97
CA LEU A 268 2.34 -12.02 60.10
C LEU A 268 0.94 -11.76 60.68
N GLY A 269 0.76 -11.89 62.00
CA GLY A 269 -0.50 -11.56 62.68
C GLY A 269 -0.86 -10.07 62.63
N ALA A 270 0.14 -9.19 62.49
CA ALA A 270 -0.04 -7.76 62.28
C ALA A 270 -0.30 -7.38 60.81
N MET A 271 -0.02 -8.28 59.85
CA MET A 271 -0.45 -8.07 58.48
C MET A 271 -1.97 -8.08 58.41
N ARG A 272 -2.53 -7.12 57.68
CA ARG A 272 -3.94 -7.08 57.37
C ARG A 272 -4.14 -7.44 55.90
N PRO A 273 -4.14 -8.74 55.54
CA PRO A 273 -4.66 -9.12 54.24
C PRO A 273 -6.11 -8.66 54.20
N VAL A 274 -6.40 -7.78 53.25
CA VAL A 274 -7.74 -7.26 53.08
C VAL A 274 -8.32 -7.77 51.79
N ARG A 275 -9.63 -7.78 51.81
CA ARG A 275 -10.44 -8.07 50.66
C ARG A 275 -11.00 -6.73 50.17
N PHE A 276 -10.59 -6.29 48.99
CA PHE A 276 -10.93 -4.97 48.46
C PHE A 276 -11.29 -5.02 46.98
N ASN A 277 -11.80 -3.91 46.47
CA ASN A 277 -12.04 -3.72 45.04
C ASN A 277 -11.49 -2.36 44.58
N PHE A 278 -11.08 -2.27 43.31
CA PHE A 278 -10.56 -1.01 42.76
C PHE A 278 -11.69 -0.03 42.46
N ILE A 279 -11.47 1.27 42.71
CA ILE A 279 -12.47 2.33 42.43
C ILE A 279 -12.67 2.47 40.91
N VAL A 280 -11.58 2.46 40.16
CA VAL A 280 -11.60 2.50 38.68
C VAL A 280 -12.08 1.21 38.06
N ASP A 281 -12.09 0.10 38.83
CA ASP A 281 -12.69 -1.15 38.39
C ASP A 281 -14.22 -1.04 38.55
N PRO A 282 -14.97 -0.98 37.45
CA PRO A 282 -16.42 -0.93 37.51
C PRO A 282 -17.03 -2.24 38.04
N ALA A 283 -16.34 -3.39 37.90
CA ALA A 283 -16.86 -4.71 38.28
C ALA A 283 -16.71 -4.99 39.78
N LYS A 284 -16.06 -4.07 40.49
CA LYS A 284 -15.84 -4.12 41.92
C LYS A 284 -15.31 -5.48 42.36
N GLN A 285 -14.38 -6.04 41.57
CA GLN A 285 -13.86 -7.36 41.82
C GLN A 285 -13.12 -7.37 43.11
N VAL A 286 -13.56 -8.30 43.93
CA VAL A 286 -13.10 -8.43 45.28
C VAL A 286 -11.84 -9.27 45.23
N VAL A 287 -10.70 -8.59 45.26
CA VAL A 287 -9.38 -9.20 45.26
C VAL A 287 -8.84 -9.22 46.68
N ASP A 288 -8.16 -10.31 46.98
CA ASP A 288 -7.35 -10.39 48.19
C ASP A 288 -6.02 -9.73 47.88
N GLY A 289 -5.59 -8.88 48.79
CA GLY A 289 -4.30 -8.22 48.67
C GLY A 289 -4.06 -7.36 49.89
N PHE A 290 -3.33 -6.28 49.68
CA PHE A 290 -2.97 -5.39 50.77
C PHE A 290 -3.24 -3.94 50.40
N ILE A 291 -3.59 -3.15 51.42
CA ILE A 291 -3.50 -1.70 51.33
C ILE A 291 -2.03 -1.33 51.45
N ALA A 292 -1.49 -0.71 50.41
CA ALA A 292 -0.05 -0.43 50.29
C ALA A 292 0.55 0.24 51.53
N HIS A 293 -0.06 1.32 52.04
CA HIS A 293 0.48 2.02 53.21
C HIS A 293 0.33 1.24 54.54
N GLU A 294 -0.59 0.27 54.63
CA GLU A 294 -0.71 -0.59 55.82
C GLU A 294 0.32 -1.71 55.75
N LEU A 295 0.50 -2.33 54.59
CA LEU A 295 1.56 -3.31 54.38
C LEU A 295 2.93 -2.70 54.59
N ALA A 296 3.11 -1.42 54.25
CA ALA A 296 4.37 -0.71 54.48
C ALA A 296 4.75 -0.63 55.97
N GLN A 297 3.81 -0.77 56.91
CA GLN A 297 4.10 -0.83 58.33
C GLN A 297 4.65 -2.20 58.78
N VAL A 298 4.44 -3.25 57.97
CA VAL A 298 4.80 -4.64 58.32
C VAL A 298 5.91 -5.21 57.45
N VAL A 299 5.86 -4.95 56.13
CA VAL A 299 6.86 -5.31 55.11
C VAL A 299 7.10 -4.09 54.22
N PRO A 300 7.87 -3.10 54.69
CA PRO A 300 8.17 -1.89 53.94
C PRO A 300 8.74 -2.16 52.55
N GLU A 301 9.56 -3.21 52.41
CA GLU A 301 10.23 -3.59 51.18
C GLU A 301 9.30 -4.11 50.08
N ALA A 302 8.04 -4.42 50.42
CA ALA A 302 7.02 -4.86 49.47
C ALA A 302 6.28 -3.69 48.80
N VAL A 303 6.46 -2.44 49.24
CA VAL A 303 5.63 -1.31 48.83
C VAL A 303 6.46 -0.23 48.14
N PHE A 304 5.97 0.27 47.00
CA PHE A 304 6.60 1.30 46.19
C PHE A 304 5.69 2.52 46.06
N GLY A 305 6.28 3.71 46.02
CA GLY A 305 5.54 4.98 45.98
C GLY A 305 5.20 5.54 47.36
N ALA A 306 4.86 6.82 47.43
CA ALA A 306 4.53 7.52 48.67
C ALA A 306 3.02 7.48 48.96
N LYS A 307 2.65 7.48 50.25
CA LYS A 307 1.25 7.53 50.68
C LYS A 307 0.65 8.89 50.29
N ASP A 308 -0.58 8.86 49.77
CA ASP A 308 -1.35 10.04 49.36
C ASP A 308 -0.61 10.94 48.36
N ALA A 309 0.27 10.35 47.54
CA ALA A 309 0.95 11.08 46.48
C ALA A 309 -0.05 11.49 45.41
N VAL A 310 0.02 12.74 44.96
CA VAL A 310 -0.86 13.33 43.96
C VAL A 310 -0.05 14.21 43.00
N GLU A 311 -0.52 14.28 41.77
CA GLU A 311 -0.04 15.13 40.69
C GLU A 311 -1.19 16.03 40.24
N TYR A 312 -0.89 17.21 39.71
CA TYR A 312 -1.89 18.18 39.28
C TYR A 312 -1.85 18.33 37.77
N GLU A 313 -2.93 17.91 37.08
CA GLU A 313 -3.06 18.03 35.64
C GLU A 313 -3.97 19.21 35.26
N PRO A 314 -3.59 20.06 34.31
CA PRO A 314 -4.46 21.12 33.81
C PRO A 314 -5.66 20.54 33.06
N MET A 315 -6.84 21.12 33.29
CA MET A 315 -8.06 20.84 32.56
C MET A 315 -8.26 21.90 31.49
N TYR A 316 -8.51 21.46 30.26
CA TYR A 316 -8.67 22.36 29.12
C TYR A 316 -10.14 22.51 28.71
N ARG A 317 -10.50 23.69 28.19
CA ARG A 317 -11.84 23.95 27.64
C ARG A 317 -12.15 23.07 26.43
N GLU A 318 -13.42 22.73 26.23
CA GLU A 318 -13.84 22.00 25.04
C GLU A 318 -13.54 22.81 23.76
N GLY A 319 -12.93 22.17 22.76
CA GLY A 319 -12.52 22.83 21.51
C GLY A 319 -11.19 23.59 21.58
N TYR A 320 -10.42 23.46 22.68
CA TYR A 320 -9.06 23.99 22.74
C TYR A 320 -8.16 23.35 21.67
N ASP A 321 -7.17 24.11 21.20
CA ASP A 321 -6.17 23.59 20.28
C ASP A 321 -5.05 22.90 21.08
N PRO A 322 -4.90 21.56 21.03
CA PRO A 322 -3.81 20.87 21.71
C PRO A 322 -2.43 21.24 21.16
N GLY A 323 -2.35 21.88 19.99
CA GLY A 323 -1.13 22.43 19.41
C GLY A 323 -0.78 23.85 19.86
N ASN A 324 -1.71 24.59 20.48
CA ASN A 324 -1.49 25.96 20.97
C ASN A 324 -2.39 26.25 22.19
N VAL A 325 -1.90 25.87 23.36
CA VAL A 325 -2.59 26.04 24.65
C VAL A 325 -2.27 27.42 25.24
N GLU A 326 -3.27 28.30 25.33
CA GLU A 326 -3.20 29.60 26.00
C GLU A 326 -3.57 29.49 27.50
N PRO A 327 -3.14 30.42 28.37
CA PRO A 327 -3.50 30.41 29.79
C PRO A 327 -5.02 30.37 30.04
N ASP A 328 -5.79 31.00 29.15
CA ASP A 328 -7.26 31.02 29.20
C ASP A 328 -7.91 29.70 28.72
N ASP A 329 -7.15 28.79 28.09
CA ASP A 329 -7.62 27.45 27.75
C ASP A 329 -7.68 26.53 28.98
N VAL A 330 -6.88 26.83 30.01
CA VAL A 330 -6.86 26.07 31.28
C VAL A 330 -8.04 26.52 32.13
N ILE A 331 -9.12 25.75 32.07
CA ILE A 331 -10.35 26.00 32.83
C ILE A 331 -10.27 25.51 34.27
N GLY A 332 -9.18 24.83 34.64
CA GLY A 332 -8.96 24.38 36.01
C GLY A 332 -7.77 23.45 36.12
N VAL A 333 -7.57 22.92 37.32
CA VAL A 333 -6.56 21.91 37.62
C VAL A 333 -7.28 20.75 38.27
N ARG A 334 -7.08 19.54 37.76
CA ARG A 334 -7.52 18.31 38.40
C ARG A 334 -6.37 17.70 39.18
N GLU A 335 -6.66 17.26 40.38
CA GLU A 335 -5.76 16.43 41.17
C GLU A 335 -5.87 14.98 40.68
N VAL A 336 -4.73 14.38 40.34
CA VAL A 336 -4.58 13.01 39.86
C VAL A 336 -3.76 12.23 40.87
N ILE A 337 -4.31 11.12 41.34
CA ILE A 337 -3.65 10.28 42.34
C ILE A 337 -2.43 9.62 41.72
N VAL A 338 -1.28 9.71 42.38
CA VAL A 338 -0.08 8.93 42.09
C VAL A 338 -0.13 7.68 42.97
N PRO A 339 -0.52 6.52 42.43
CA PRO A 339 -0.79 5.33 43.24
C PRO A 339 0.50 4.71 43.78
N GLN A 340 0.38 4.09 44.95
CA GLN A 340 1.39 3.16 45.45
C GLN A 340 1.25 1.79 44.77
N ALA A 341 2.35 1.07 44.61
CA ALA A 341 2.41 -0.28 44.05
C ALA A 341 2.95 -1.29 45.07
N VAL A 342 2.62 -2.58 44.90
CA VAL A 342 3.03 -3.65 45.81
C VAL A 342 3.71 -4.80 45.04
N ASP A 343 4.89 -5.21 45.50
CA ASP A 343 5.56 -6.45 45.09
C ASP A 343 5.32 -7.56 46.13
N TYR A 344 4.35 -8.41 45.83
CA TYR A 344 3.95 -9.52 46.68
C TYR A 344 5.04 -10.58 46.86
N SER A 345 6.02 -10.66 45.96
CA SER A 345 7.11 -11.64 46.08
C SER A 345 7.95 -11.43 47.35
N LYS A 346 7.93 -10.21 47.90
CA LYS A 346 8.63 -9.81 49.13
C LYS A 346 7.95 -10.30 50.41
N VAL A 347 6.68 -10.71 50.36
CA VAL A 347 5.95 -11.25 51.52
C VAL A 347 6.31 -12.71 51.80
N THR A 348 6.70 -13.45 50.76
CA THR A 348 6.95 -14.90 50.82
C THR A 348 7.97 -15.33 51.88
N PRO A 349 9.13 -14.68 52.05
CA PRO A 349 10.11 -15.07 53.08
C PRO A 349 9.56 -14.97 54.51
N LEU A 350 8.72 -13.96 54.79
CA LEU A 350 8.14 -13.75 56.11
C LEU A 350 7.08 -14.82 56.44
N LEU A 351 6.24 -15.19 55.47
CA LEU A 351 5.27 -16.27 55.63
C LEU A 351 5.97 -17.60 55.95
N ALA A 352 7.06 -17.93 55.25
CA ALA A 352 7.82 -19.15 55.51
C ALA A 352 8.39 -19.17 56.94
N ALA A 353 8.93 -18.04 57.42
CA ALA A 353 9.45 -17.94 58.78
C ALA A 353 8.34 -18.07 59.85
N ALA A 354 7.17 -17.46 59.64
CA ALA A 354 6.04 -17.55 60.57
C ALA A 354 5.53 -18.99 60.74
N ILE A 355 5.51 -19.77 59.65
CA ILE A 355 5.15 -21.19 59.69
C ILE A 355 6.16 -21.99 60.51
N LEU A 356 7.46 -21.70 60.37
CA LEU A 356 8.51 -22.35 61.15
C LEU A 356 8.41 -22.04 62.65
N GLU A 357 8.08 -20.80 63.00
CA GLU A 357 7.82 -20.42 64.40
C GLU A 357 6.58 -21.11 64.96
N LEU A 358 5.47 -21.12 64.21
CA LEU A 358 4.24 -21.84 64.59
C LEU A 358 4.52 -23.32 64.82
N TRP A 359 5.29 -23.94 63.94
CA TRP A 359 5.69 -25.34 64.07
C TRP A 359 6.51 -25.59 65.35
N SER A 360 7.40 -24.67 65.73
CA SER A 360 8.16 -24.75 66.98
C SER A 360 7.26 -24.69 68.22
N VAL A 361 6.24 -23.82 68.21
CA VAL A 361 5.24 -23.73 69.29
C VAL A 361 4.42 -25.01 69.39
N VAL A 362 3.92 -25.52 68.27
CA VAL A 362 3.16 -26.78 68.24
C VAL A 362 4.01 -27.94 68.75
N LYS A 363 5.27 -28.02 68.32
CA LYS A 363 6.19 -29.09 68.74
C LYS A 363 6.55 -29.00 70.22
N SER A 364 6.79 -27.81 70.76
CA SER A 364 7.08 -27.63 72.19
C SER A 364 5.86 -27.89 73.07
N GLY A 365 4.65 -27.54 72.61
CA GLY A 365 3.39 -27.88 73.28
C GLY A 365 3.01 -29.36 73.22
N GLN A 366 3.58 -30.14 72.29
CA GLN A 366 3.45 -31.60 72.27
C GLN A 366 4.44 -32.33 73.19
N ALA A 367 5.48 -31.63 73.67
CA ALA A 367 6.55 -32.17 74.51
C ALA A 367 6.39 -31.84 76.01
N ALA A 368 5.37 -31.06 76.38
CA ALA A 368 4.95 -30.75 77.74
C ALA A 368 3.73 -31.59 78.14
#